data_AF-A0A7I7M7J1-F1
#
_entry.id   AF-A0A7I7M7J1-F1
#
_cell.length_a   1.000
_cell.length_b   1.000
_cell.length_c   1.000
_cell.angle_alpha   90.00
_cell.angle_beta   90.00
_cell.angle_gamma   90.00
#
_symmetry.space_group_name_H-M   'P 1'
#
loop_
_entity.id
_entity.type
_entity.pdbx_description
1 polymer ?
#
loop_
_entity_poly.entity_id
_entity_poly.type
_entity_poly.pdbx_seq_one_letter_code
_entity_poly.pdbx_strand_id
1 'polypeptide(L)'
;MAAADGAAVASAVIAFLSMVGAGAGWLLARKEKDAAAEHERRAVEAAESAASAEKRSADAAERSAAAVEAQERRAAEQEDAAEADPWIFQPIPGDPDVYLFNRSRSPKYGVTAAGFKVHNSSQKWQVIGPGKRVELGVLRVMHPDDEVVITWHQREDRSDTPRSATEVIPSRT
;
A
#
# COMPACT_ATOMS: atom_id res chain seq x y z
N MET A 1 8.56 82.23 -73.03
CA MET A 1 9.47 82.21 -71.87
C MET A 1 8.68 81.55 -70.74
N ALA A 2 8.98 80.28 -70.49
CA ALA A 2 8.06 79.30 -69.92
C ALA A 2 8.58 78.69 -68.62
N ALA A 3 7.62 78.14 -67.87
CA ALA A 3 7.72 77.18 -66.77
C ALA A 3 8.13 77.74 -65.39
N ALA A 4 7.10 78.11 -64.66
CA ALA A 4 7.05 78.18 -63.20
C ALA A 4 7.04 76.76 -62.58
N ASP A 5 7.53 76.69 -61.34
CA ASP A 5 7.04 75.85 -60.24
C ASP A 5 6.92 74.34 -60.45
N GLY A 6 8.02 73.61 -60.20
CA GLY A 6 8.03 72.14 -60.11
C GLY A 6 8.68 71.55 -58.84
N ALA A 7 9.26 72.37 -57.96
CA ALA A 7 10.14 71.87 -56.89
C ALA A 7 9.47 71.71 -55.51
N ALA A 8 8.27 72.27 -55.28
CA ALA A 8 7.67 72.31 -53.94
C ALA A 8 6.76 71.10 -53.61
N VAL A 9 6.36 70.29 -54.59
CA VAL A 9 5.40 69.19 -54.37
C VAL A 9 6.08 67.86 -53.99
N ALA A 10 7.36 67.69 -54.31
CA ALA A 10 8.10 66.46 -54.03
C ALA A 10 8.48 66.29 -52.54
N SER A 11 8.66 67.39 -51.80
CA SER A 11 9.13 67.34 -50.40
C SER A 11 8.04 67.06 -49.37
N ALA A 12 6.76 67.28 -49.71
CA ALA A 12 5.65 67.02 -48.79
C ALA A 12 5.24 65.53 -48.75
N VAL A 13 5.41 64.81 -49.86
CA VAL A 13 5.02 63.39 -49.97
C VAL A 13 5.99 62.47 -49.22
N ILE A 14 7.29 62.80 -49.20
CA ILE A 14 8.32 62.03 -48.50
C ILE A 14 8.19 62.18 -46.97
N ALA A 15 7.78 63.36 -46.47
CA ALA A 15 7.54 63.59 -45.05
C ALA A 15 6.28 62.87 -44.53
N PHE A 16 5.23 62.77 -45.36
CA PHE A 16 4.01 62.05 -44.98
C PHE A 16 4.21 60.53 -44.97
N LEU A 17 4.99 59.99 -45.91
CA LEU A 17 5.34 58.56 -45.95
C LEU A 17 6.22 58.11 -44.78
N SER A 18 7.08 58.99 -44.25
CA SER A 18 7.92 58.69 -43.09
C SER A 18 7.18 58.80 -41.75
N MET A 19 6.16 59.66 -41.64
CA MET A 19 5.31 59.76 -40.46
C MET A 19 4.35 58.56 -40.32
N VAL A 20 3.86 58.01 -41.45
CA VAL A 20 3.04 56.78 -41.47
C VAL A 20 3.88 55.54 -41.11
N GLY A 21 5.13 55.48 -41.54
CA GLY A 21 6.06 54.38 -41.20
C GLY A 21 6.42 54.31 -39.72
N ALA A 22 6.63 55.46 -39.06
CA ALA A 22 6.96 55.52 -37.63
C ALA A 22 5.77 55.11 -36.72
N GLY A 23 4.55 55.48 -37.10
CA GLY A 23 3.33 55.06 -36.38
C GLY A 23 3.04 53.56 -36.52
N ALA A 24 3.28 52.99 -37.70
CA ALA A 24 3.15 51.55 -37.92
C ALA A 24 4.18 50.73 -37.11
N GLY A 25 5.43 51.20 -37.03
CA GLY A 25 6.48 50.56 -36.23
C GLY A 25 6.20 50.55 -34.73
N TRP A 26 5.62 51.63 -34.18
CA TRP A 26 5.26 51.69 -32.75
C TRP A 26 4.09 50.77 -32.39
N LEU A 27 3.09 50.64 -33.27
CA LEU A 27 1.97 49.70 -33.08
C LEU A 27 2.42 48.24 -33.17
N LEU A 28 3.33 47.92 -34.09
CA LEU A 28 3.93 46.58 -34.19
C LEU A 28 4.78 46.25 -32.96
N ALA A 29 5.63 47.18 -32.52
CA ALA A 29 6.44 47.01 -31.32
C ALA A 29 5.61 46.88 -30.02
N ARG A 30 4.45 47.55 -29.93
CA ARG A 30 3.49 47.35 -28.83
C ARG A 30 2.87 45.96 -28.87
N LYS A 31 2.39 45.52 -30.04
CA LYS A 31 1.81 44.18 -30.21
C LYS A 31 2.81 43.07 -29.89
N GLU A 32 4.09 43.22 -30.25
CA GLU A 32 5.13 42.26 -29.92
C GLU A 32 5.43 42.21 -28.42
N LYS A 33 5.48 43.36 -27.74
CA LYS A 33 5.66 43.42 -26.28
C LYS A 33 4.49 42.80 -25.53
N ASP A 34 3.27 43.07 -25.98
CA ASP A 34 2.05 42.49 -25.40
C ASP A 34 2.01 40.98 -25.61
N ALA A 35 2.40 40.50 -26.80
CA ALA A 35 2.52 39.07 -27.08
C ALA A 35 3.62 38.40 -26.23
N ALA A 36 4.78 39.05 -26.07
CA ALA A 36 5.87 38.53 -25.24
C ALA A 36 5.46 38.44 -23.75
N ALA A 37 4.78 39.46 -23.21
CA ALA A 37 4.28 39.47 -21.84
C ALA A 37 3.21 38.38 -21.61
N GLU A 38 2.35 38.13 -22.60
CA GLU A 38 1.36 37.06 -22.55
C GLU A 38 2.02 35.66 -22.58
N HIS A 39 3.06 35.48 -23.41
CA HIS A 39 3.85 34.25 -23.42
C HIS A 39 4.58 34.01 -22.08
N GLU A 40 5.11 35.06 -21.47
CA GLU A 40 5.75 34.99 -20.16
C GLU A 40 4.75 34.62 -19.06
N ARG A 41 3.57 35.25 -19.02
CA ARG A 41 2.50 34.88 -18.07
C ARG A 41 2.08 33.43 -18.22
N ARG A 42 1.86 32.96 -19.44
CA ARG A 42 1.50 31.54 -19.69
C ARG A 42 2.61 30.58 -19.28
N ALA A 43 3.87 30.95 -19.48
CA ALA A 43 5.01 30.14 -19.05
C ALA A 43 5.08 30.06 -17.52
N VAL A 44 4.85 31.17 -16.81
CA VAL A 44 4.80 31.19 -15.34
C VAL A 44 3.62 30.38 -14.81
N GLU A 45 2.41 30.56 -15.35
CA GLU A 45 1.23 29.79 -14.96
C GLU A 45 1.40 28.28 -15.22
N ALA A 46 2.02 27.91 -16.34
CA ALA A 46 2.35 26.53 -16.66
C ALA A 46 3.38 25.95 -15.68
N ALA A 47 4.41 26.73 -15.31
CA ALA A 47 5.41 26.33 -14.33
C ALA A 47 4.81 26.16 -12.92
N GLU A 48 3.94 27.08 -12.49
CA GLU A 48 3.23 26.99 -11.21
C GLU A 48 2.29 25.78 -11.15
N SER A 49 1.57 25.52 -12.25
CA SER A 49 0.70 24.35 -12.38
C SER A 49 1.50 23.05 -12.36
N ALA A 50 2.64 23.00 -13.05
CA ALA A 50 3.55 21.86 -13.06
C ALA A 50 4.14 21.61 -11.67
N ALA A 51 4.64 22.64 -10.98
CA ALA A 51 5.17 22.53 -9.61
C ALA A 51 4.08 22.09 -8.63
N SER A 52 2.85 22.59 -8.78
CA SER A 52 1.71 22.18 -7.97
C SER A 52 1.26 20.74 -8.25
N ALA A 53 1.41 20.26 -9.48
CA ALA A 53 1.17 18.87 -9.83
C ALA A 53 2.24 17.95 -9.25
N GLU A 54 3.52 18.33 -9.40
CA GLU A 54 4.66 17.59 -8.84
C GLU A 54 4.57 17.47 -7.33
N LYS A 55 4.26 18.56 -6.62
CA LYS A 55 4.04 18.54 -5.17
C LYS A 55 2.91 17.57 -4.78
N ARG A 56 1.78 17.61 -5.47
CA ARG A 56 0.66 16.68 -5.21
C ARG A 56 1.06 15.23 -5.49
N SER A 57 1.87 14.98 -6.50
CA SER A 57 2.41 13.65 -6.81
C SER A 57 3.37 13.17 -5.73
N ALA A 58 4.26 14.03 -5.23
CA ALA A 58 5.15 13.72 -4.11
C ALA A 58 4.35 13.41 -2.83
N ASP A 59 3.39 14.27 -2.46
CA ASP A 59 2.52 14.06 -1.29
C ASP A 59 1.67 12.77 -1.41
N ALA A 60 1.28 12.39 -2.62
CA ALA A 60 0.58 11.13 -2.87
C ALA A 60 1.52 9.92 -2.75
N ALA A 61 2.74 10.03 -3.27
CA ALA A 61 3.76 9.00 -3.15
C ALA A 61 4.18 8.78 -1.69
N GLU A 62 4.39 9.84 -0.92
CA GLU A 62 4.71 9.78 0.52
C GLU A 62 3.59 9.09 1.31
N ARG A 63 2.33 9.47 1.07
CA ARG A 63 1.19 8.81 1.71
C ARG A 63 1.08 7.34 1.32
N SER A 64 1.37 7.00 0.07
CA SER A 64 1.36 5.60 -0.36
C SER A 64 2.49 4.80 0.28
N ALA A 65 3.70 5.35 0.36
CA ALA A 65 4.82 4.70 1.02
C ALA A 65 4.52 4.47 2.51
N ALA A 66 4.00 5.48 3.21
CA ALA A 66 3.60 5.36 4.61
C ALA A 66 2.49 4.31 4.82
N ALA A 67 1.55 4.17 3.88
CA ALA A 67 0.52 3.14 3.94
C ALA A 67 1.09 1.72 3.77
N VAL A 68 2.07 1.54 2.87
CA VAL A 68 2.78 0.27 2.67
C VAL A 68 3.57 -0.10 3.93
N GLU A 69 4.36 0.83 4.48
CA GLU A 69 5.12 0.59 5.72
C GLU A 69 4.18 0.21 6.89
N ALA A 70 3.04 0.88 7.01
CA ALA A 70 2.04 0.55 8.03
C ALA A 70 1.36 -0.81 7.81
N GLN A 71 1.26 -1.27 6.56
CA GLN A 71 0.76 -2.60 6.23
C GLN A 71 1.81 -3.67 6.54
N GLU A 72 3.07 -3.45 6.18
CA GLU A 72 4.18 -4.36 6.46
C GLU A 72 4.39 -4.54 7.97
N ARG A 73 4.33 -3.45 8.75
CA ARG A 73 4.41 -3.53 10.21
C ARG A 73 3.28 -4.37 10.80
N ARG A 74 2.04 -4.19 10.34
CA ARG A 74 0.90 -4.99 10.81
C ARG A 74 1.02 -6.46 10.42
N ALA A 75 1.57 -6.76 9.24
CA ALA A 75 1.85 -8.14 8.83
C ALA A 75 2.90 -8.79 9.74
N ALA A 76 4.01 -8.08 10.03
CA ALA A 76 5.03 -8.57 10.96
C ALA A 76 4.46 -8.82 12.37
N GLU A 77 3.67 -7.90 12.91
CA GLU A 77 3.01 -8.07 14.21
C GLU A 77 2.09 -9.30 14.25
N GLN A 78 1.34 -9.56 13.17
CA GLN A 78 0.49 -10.74 13.06
C GLN A 78 1.30 -12.04 12.96
N GLU A 79 2.44 -12.00 12.28
CA GLU A 79 3.35 -13.14 12.17
C GLU A 79 3.97 -13.49 13.52
N ASP A 80 4.44 -12.48 14.25
CA ASP A 80 5.00 -12.66 15.59
C ASP A 80 3.95 -13.21 16.56
N ALA A 81 2.71 -12.69 16.49
CA ALA A 81 1.60 -13.22 17.28
C ALA A 81 1.28 -14.68 16.92
N ALA A 82 1.28 -15.03 15.63
CA ALA A 82 1.06 -16.39 15.16
C ALA A 82 2.20 -17.35 15.53
N GLU A 83 3.41 -16.86 15.73
CA GLU A 83 4.54 -17.67 16.20
C GLU A 83 4.54 -17.85 17.73
N ALA A 84 4.03 -16.87 18.47
CA ALA A 84 3.85 -16.94 19.92
C ALA A 84 2.75 -17.94 20.30
N ASP A 85 1.60 -17.89 19.61
CA ASP A 85 0.48 -18.80 19.80
C ASP A 85 0.02 -19.42 18.46
N PRO A 86 0.62 -20.56 18.08
CA PRO A 86 0.49 -21.11 16.73
C PRO A 86 -0.73 -22.00 16.53
N TRP A 87 -1.56 -22.23 17.55
CA TRP A 87 -2.60 -23.24 17.47
C TRP A 87 -3.97 -22.64 17.30
N ILE A 88 -4.83 -23.29 16.53
CA ILE A 88 -6.26 -22.96 16.50
C ILE A 88 -7.04 -24.23 16.17
N PHE A 89 -8.18 -24.39 16.82
CA PHE A 89 -9.14 -25.43 16.45
C PHE A 89 -10.09 -24.93 15.37
N GLN A 90 -10.16 -25.66 14.26
CA GLN A 90 -11.14 -25.42 13.21
C GLN A 90 -12.16 -26.56 13.18
N PRO A 91 -13.47 -26.27 13.23
CA PRO A 91 -14.49 -27.30 13.12
C PRO A 91 -14.45 -27.95 11.74
N ILE A 92 -14.69 -29.26 11.70
CA ILE A 92 -14.83 -30.02 10.45
C ILE A 92 -16.32 -30.08 10.09
N PRO A 93 -16.76 -29.55 8.94
CA PRO A 93 -18.17 -29.56 8.58
C PRO A 93 -18.76 -30.98 8.53
N GLY A 94 -19.78 -31.23 9.34
CA GLY A 94 -20.47 -32.52 9.40
C GLY A 94 -19.78 -33.60 10.24
N ASP A 95 -18.63 -33.30 10.85
CA ASP A 95 -17.84 -34.25 11.63
C ASP A 95 -17.77 -33.81 13.12
N PRO A 96 -17.84 -34.71 14.10
CA PRO A 96 -17.59 -34.37 15.50
C PRO A 96 -16.16 -33.89 15.77
N ASP A 97 -15.18 -34.28 14.96
CA ASP A 97 -13.77 -33.97 15.19
C ASP A 97 -13.40 -32.54 14.81
N VAL A 98 -12.19 -32.11 15.19
CA VAL A 98 -11.67 -30.77 14.88
C VAL A 98 -10.32 -30.88 14.20
N TYR A 99 -10.01 -29.90 13.36
CA TYR A 99 -8.65 -29.72 12.88
C TYR A 99 -7.86 -28.91 13.91
N LEU A 100 -6.70 -29.45 14.32
CA LEU A 100 -5.64 -28.67 14.94
C LEU A 100 -4.80 -28.05 13.82
N PHE A 101 -4.85 -26.72 13.69
CA PHE A 101 -4.15 -25.96 12.65
C PHE A 101 -2.96 -25.20 13.22
N ASN A 102 -1.81 -25.32 12.57
CA ASN A 102 -0.63 -24.51 12.83
C ASN A 102 -0.70 -23.22 11.99
N ARG A 103 -1.05 -22.10 12.62
CA ARG A 103 -1.15 -20.78 11.98
C ARG A 103 0.20 -20.09 11.74
N SER A 104 1.28 -20.62 12.32
CA SER A 104 2.62 -20.04 12.20
C SER A 104 3.30 -20.36 10.87
N ARG A 105 4.38 -19.64 10.56
CA ARG A 105 5.22 -19.83 9.35
C ARG A 105 6.31 -20.87 9.53
N SER A 106 6.48 -21.41 10.74
CA SER A 106 7.47 -22.43 11.03
C SER A 106 6.82 -23.78 11.40
N PRO A 107 7.46 -24.91 11.05
CA PRO A 107 7.00 -26.22 11.50
C PRO A 107 7.13 -26.34 13.02
N LYS A 108 6.19 -27.07 13.64
CA LYS A 108 6.25 -27.43 15.06
C LYS A 108 6.48 -28.92 15.19
N TYR A 109 7.32 -29.31 16.14
CA TYR A 109 7.80 -30.68 16.29
C TYR A 109 7.35 -31.30 17.61
N GLY A 110 7.18 -32.63 17.62
CA GLY A 110 6.77 -33.37 18.82
C GLY A 110 5.47 -32.88 19.43
N VAL A 111 4.52 -32.47 18.59
CA VAL A 111 3.27 -31.86 19.02
C VAL A 111 2.42 -32.88 19.75
N THR A 112 1.94 -32.53 20.95
CA THR A 112 1.02 -33.36 21.73
C THR A 112 -0.19 -32.51 22.11
N ALA A 113 -1.40 -33.00 21.84
CA ALA A 113 -2.63 -32.42 22.36
C ALA A 113 -3.18 -33.35 23.45
N ALA A 114 -3.42 -32.84 24.65
CA ALA A 114 -3.92 -33.61 25.78
C ALA A 114 -5.08 -32.86 26.46
N GLY A 115 -6.08 -33.61 26.89
CA GLY A 115 -7.26 -33.06 27.56
C GLY A 115 -8.33 -34.12 27.76
N PHE A 116 -9.30 -33.84 28.63
CA PHE A 116 -10.39 -34.78 28.92
C PHE A 116 -11.18 -35.13 27.66
N LYS A 117 -11.44 -34.13 26.82
CA LYS A 117 -12.18 -34.29 25.57
C LYS A 117 -11.34 -34.78 24.39
N VAL A 118 -10.06 -35.08 24.56
CA VAL A 118 -9.23 -35.67 23.50
C VAL A 118 -9.40 -37.20 23.51
N HIS A 119 -9.67 -37.80 22.34
CA HIS A 119 -9.72 -39.26 22.22
C HIS A 119 -8.41 -39.89 22.73
N ASN A 120 -8.53 -40.94 23.55
CA ASN A 120 -7.41 -41.61 24.22
C ASN A 120 -6.57 -40.69 25.14
N SER A 121 -7.18 -39.63 25.68
CA SER A 121 -6.61 -38.59 26.57
C SER A 121 -5.44 -37.77 26.03
N SER A 122 -4.75 -38.25 24.99
CA SER A 122 -3.74 -37.50 24.26
C SER A 122 -3.56 -38.02 22.83
N GLN A 123 -3.22 -37.11 21.92
CA GLN A 123 -2.78 -37.42 20.56
C GLN A 123 -1.43 -36.76 20.29
N LYS A 124 -0.60 -37.41 19.46
CA LYS A 124 0.78 -37.01 19.21
C LYS A 124 1.11 -36.98 17.73
N TRP A 125 1.82 -35.96 17.28
CA TRP A 125 2.31 -35.81 15.92
C TRP A 125 3.79 -35.46 15.94
N GLN A 126 4.56 -36.08 15.03
CA GLN A 126 6.00 -35.85 14.96
C GLN A 126 6.31 -34.43 14.47
N VAL A 127 5.56 -33.96 13.48
CA VAL A 127 5.69 -32.63 12.91
C VAL A 127 4.34 -32.15 12.39
N ILE A 128 4.03 -30.88 12.59
CA ILE A 128 2.95 -30.17 11.91
C ILE A 128 3.58 -28.99 11.18
N GLY A 129 3.57 -29.05 9.84
CA GLY A 129 4.16 -28.03 8.99
C GLY A 129 3.48 -26.66 9.09
N PRO A 130 4.11 -25.61 8.54
CA PRO A 130 3.54 -24.27 8.54
C PRO A 130 2.26 -24.21 7.71
N GLY A 131 1.20 -23.61 8.25
CA GLY A 131 -0.12 -23.57 7.59
C GLY A 131 -0.69 -24.96 7.30
N LYS A 132 -0.28 -25.99 8.04
CA LYS A 132 -0.85 -27.35 7.94
C LYS A 132 -1.80 -27.62 9.11
N ARG A 133 -2.72 -28.54 8.86
CA ARG A 133 -3.69 -29.04 9.84
C ARG A 133 -3.59 -30.54 9.98
N VAL A 134 -3.89 -31.03 11.17
CA VAL A 134 -4.09 -32.44 11.49
C VAL A 134 -5.46 -32.61 12.12
N GLU A 135 -6.07 -33.77 11.92
CA GLU A 135 -7.31 -34.13 12.58
C GLU A 135 -7.03 -34.51 14.04
N LEU A 136 -7.84 -33.96 14.94
CA LEU A 136 -7.82 -34.26 16.37
C LEU A 136 -9.20 -34.82 16.73
N GLY A 137 -9.18 -36.09 17.13
CA GLY A 137 -10.35 -36.80 17.61
C GLY A 137 -10.83 -36.25 18.94
N VAL A 138 -12.08 -35.80 19.04
CA VAL A 138 -12.63 -35.20 20.26
C VAL A 138 -13.95 -35.79 20.73
N LEU A 139 -14.07 -35.98 22.05
CA LEU A 139 -15.30 -36.39 22.72
C LEU A 139 -16.24 -35.19 22.84
N ARG A 140 -17.41 -35.30 22.20
CA ARG A 140 -18.51 -34.33 22.33
C ARG A 140 -19.44 -34.71 23.48
N VAL A 141 -18.90 -34.65 24.70
CA VAL A 141 -19.66 -34.87 25.94
C VAL A 141 -19.81 -33.57 26.72
N MET A 142 -20.92 -33.44 27.43
CA MET A 142 -21.13 -32.34 28.38
C MET A 142 -20.23 -32.59 29.60
N HIS A 143 -19.21 -31.75 29.75
CA HIS A 143 -18.25 -31.79 30.84
C HIS A 143 -17.83 -30.35 31.14
N PRO A 144 -17.47 -30.00 32.39
CA PRO A 144 -16.99 -28.65 32.71
C PRO A 144 -15.58 -28.36 32.18
N ASP A 145 -14.79 -29.40 31.89
CA ASP A 145 -13.45 -29.29 31.29
C ASP A 145 -13.52 -29.46 29.77
N ASP A 146 -13.28 -28.34 29.07
CA ASP A 146 -13.28 -28.20 27.62
C ASP A 146 -11.89 -27.79 27.10
N GLU A 147 -10.90 -27.73 27.99
CA GLU A 147 -9.56 -27.28 27.70
C GLU A 147 -8.73 -28.42 27.12
N VAL A 148 -7.92 -28.07 26.12
CA VAL A 148 -6.92 -28.94 25.53
C VAL A 148 -5.59 -28.23 25.63
N VAL A 149 -4.65 -28.88 26.32
CA VAL A 149 -3.28 -28.42 26.42
C VAL A 149 -2.50 -28.99 25.24
N ILE A 150 -1.93 -28.09 24.45
CA ILE A 150 -1.10 -28.41 23.29
C ILE A 150 0.34 -28.12 23.67
N THR A 151 1.22 -29.10 23.57
CA THR A 151 2.65 -28.95 23.82
C THR A 151 3.47 -29.24 22.56
N TRP A 152 4.55 -28.50 22.35
CA TRP A 152 5.39 -28.64 21.14
C TRP A 152 6.81 -28.12 21.33
N HIS A 153 7.67 -28.46 20.38
CA HIS A 153 9.04 -27.95 20.24
C HIS A 153 9.18 -27.10 18.97
N GLN A 154 10.07 -26.11 19.00
CA GLN A 154 10.46 -25.35 17.81
C GLN A 154 11.54 -26.07 16.99
N ARG A 155 12.35 -26.93 17.61
CA ARG A 155 13.43 -27.64 16.90
C ARG A 155 13.06 -29.08 16.63
N GLU A 156 13.53 -29.59 15.49
CA GLU A 156 13.29 -30.98 15.06
C GLU A 156 13.90 -32.00 16.03
N ASP A 157 15.09 -31.69 16.55
CA ASP A 157 15.81 -32.50 17.54
C ASP A 157 15.22 -32.43 18.95
N ARG A 158 14.22 -31.55 19.17
CA ARG A 158 13.56 -31.30 20.46
C ARG A 158 14.52 -30.93 21.59
N SER A 159 15.66 -30.34 21.23
CA SER A 159 16.67 -29.86 22.18
C SER A 159 16.19 -28.63 22.95
N ASP A 160 15.17 -27.92 22.45
CA ASP A 160 14.58 -26.75 23.09
C ASP A 160 13.56 -27.12 24.18
N THR A 161 13.35 -26.18 25.11
CA THR A 161 12.30 -26.31 26.12
C THR A 161 10.93 -26.41 25.45
N PRO A 162 10.11 -27.43 25.78
CA PRO A 162 8.78 -27.55 25.22
C PRO A 162 7.94 -26.33 25.59
N ARG A 163 7.18 -25.83 24.63
CA ARG A 163 6.18 -24.78 24.80
C ARG A 163 4.80 -25.40 24.97
N SER A 164 3.89 -24.64 25.58
CA SER A 164 2.52 -25.07 25.81
C SER A 164 1.53 -23.93 25.58
N ALA A 165 0.36 -24.28 25.07
CA ALA A 165 -0.80 -23.41 24.92
C ALA A 165 -2.05 -24.18 25.34
N THR A 166 -3.04 -23.46 25.86
CA THR A 166 -4.33 -24.03 26.22
C THR A 166 -5.38 -23.47 25.29
N GLU A 167 -6.13 -24.35 24.64
CA GLU A 167 -7.18 -23.99 23.70
C GLU A 167 -8.50 -24.66 24.10
N VAL A 168 -9.60 -23.98 23.84
CA VAL A 168 -10.94 -24.51 24.15
C VAL A 168 -11.54 -25.14 22.90
N ILE A 169 -12.03 -26.36 23.02
CA ILE A 169 -12.67 -27.03 21.89
C ILE A 169 -13.95 -26.25 21.53
N PRO A 170 -14.12 -25.80 20.27
CA PRO A 170 -15.30 -25.04 19.87
C PRO A 170 -16.56 -25.89 19.99
N SER A 171 -17.66 -25.29 20.46
CA SER A 171 -18.99 -25.91 20.50
C SER A 171 -19.45 -26.33 19.11
N ARG A 172 -20.35 -27.33 19.03
CA ARG A 172 -21.05 -27.64 17.77
C ARG A 172 -21.89 -26.42 17.36
N THR A 173 -21.52 -25.78 16.26
CA THR A 173 -22.38 -24.86 15.49
C THR A 173 -23.29 -25.66 14.58
#